data_AF-A0A7H1QD47-F1
#
_entry.id   AF-A0A7H1QD47-F1
#
_cell.length_a   1.000
_cell.length_b   1.000
_cell.length_c   1.000
_cell.angle_alpha   90.00
_cell.angle_beta   90.00
_cell.angle_gamma   90.00
#
_symmetry.space_group_name_H-M   'P 1'
#
loop_
_entity.id
_entity.type
_entity.pdbx_description
1 polymer ?
#
loop_
_entity_poly.entity_id
_entity_poly.type
_entity_poly.pdbx_seq_one_letter_code
_entity_poly.pdbx_strand_id
1 'polypeptide(L)'
;MGYQPLERAEANLVFQVISKRYEKGSIILTSNKTFGEWGQVFGDEVLATAILDRLLHHCEVVSINGNSYRLKNRLQAIERDTDVA
;
A
#
# COMPACT_ATOMS: atom_id res chain seq x y z
N MET A 1 -3.21 -1.71 5.76
CA MET A 1 -4.45 -1.89 4.97
C MET A 1 -4.38 -3.27 4.36
N GLY A 2 -5.43 -4.09 4.37
CA GLY A 2 -5.43 -5.29 3.51
C GLY A 2 -5.68 -6.64 4.17
N TYR A 3 -6.80 -6.80 4.87
CA TYR A 3 -7.47 -8.11 4.93
C TYR A 3 -8.97 -7.97 4.67
N GLN A 4 -9.57 -6.85 5.09
CA GLN A 4 -10.92 -6.47 4.72
C GLN A 4 -10.88 -5.39 3.63
N PRO A 5 -11.61 -5.57 2.51
CA PRO A 5 -11.93 -4.49 1.59
C PRO A 5 -12.54 -3.31 2.37
N LEU A 6 -12.16 -2.08 2.03
CA LEU A 6 -12.78 -0.91 2.62
C LEU A 6 -14.27 -0.90 2.25
N GLU A 7 -15.12 -0.58 3.23
CA GLU A 7 -16.50 -0.27 2.90
C GLU A 7 -16.54 1.00 2.05
N ARG A 8 -17.56 1.13 1.20
CA ARG A 8 -17.69 2.26 0.27
C ARG A 8 -17.63 3.62 0.98
N ALA A 9 -18.19 3.71 2.19
CA ALA A 9 -18.13 4.91 3.01
C ALA A 9 -16.68 5.27 3.42
N GLU A 10 -15.88 4.28 3.80
CA GLU A 10 -14.48 4.46 4.18
C GLU A 10 -13.61 4.82 2.97
N ALA A 11 -13.85 4.16 1.83
CA ALA A 11 -13.19 4.46 0.57
C ALA A 11 -13.44 5.92 0.14
N ASN A 12 -14.66 6.42 0.32
CA ASN A 12 -15.01 7.81 0.07
C ASN A 12 -14.27 8.79 0.99
N LEU A 13 -14.05 8.45 2.26
CA LEU A 13 -13.27 9.28 3.18
C LEU A 13 -11.80 9.38 2.72
N VAL A 14 -11.21 8.26 2.29
CA VAL A 14 -9.85 8.25 1.72
C VAL A 14 -9.80 9.13 0.46
N PHE A 15 -10.77 8.99 -0.43
CA PHE A 15 -10.87 9.83 -1.62
C PHE A 15 -10.97 11.32 -1.30
N GLN A 16 -11.73 11.71 -0.27
CA GLN A 16 -11.83 13.11 0.14
C GLN A 16 -10.50 13.67 0.64
N VAL A 17 -9.74 12.89 1.43
CA VAL A 17 -8.43 13.31 1.92
C VAL A 17 -7.45 13.51 0.76
N ILE A 18 -7.42 12.55 -0.18
CA ILE A 18 -6.56 12.63 -1.36
C ILE A 18 -6.96 13.81 -2.23
N SER A 19 -8.25 13.99 -2.50
CA SER A 19 -8.76 15.10 -3.31
C SER A 19 -8.49 16.47 -2.68
N LYS A 20 -8.55 16.59 -1.36
CA LYS A 20 -8.24 17.85 -0.66
C LYS A 20 -6.75 18.19 -0.69
N ARG A 21 -5.87 17.18 -0.77
CA ARG A 21 -4.41 17.37 -0.79
C ARG A 21 -3.82 17.39 -2.19
N TYR A 22 -4.53 16.85 -3.18
CA TYR A 22 -4.17 16.93 -4.58
C TYR A 22 -3.85 18.39 -4.97
N GLU A 23 -2.68 18.61 -5.56
CA GLU A 23 -2.11 19.93 -5.92
C GLU A 23 -1.89 20.93 -4.77
N LYS A 24 -2.14 20.54 -3.51
CA LYS A 24 -2.01 21.42 -2.33
C LYS A 24 -0.95 20.96 -1.33
N GLY A 25 -0.55 19.70 -1.36
CA GLY A 25 0.52 19.17 -0.51
C GLY A 25 0.89 17.74 -0.83
N SER A 26 2.09 17.33 -0.42
CA SER A 26 2.60 15.98 -0.68
C SER A 26 1.87 14.92 0.15
N ILE A 27 1.75 13.72 -0.44
CA ILE A 27 1.23 12.52 0.20
C ILE A 27 2.28 11.42 0.03
N ILE A 28 2.70 10.82 1.14
CA ILE A 28 3.49 9.58 1.11
C ILE A 28 2.52 8.44 1.41
N LEU A 29 2.50 7.44 0.53
CA LEU A 29 1.66 6.26 0.68
C LEU A 29 2.50 5.00 0.50
N THR A 30 2.28 4.03 1.37
CA THR A 30 2.87 2.70 1.27
C THR A 30 1.77 1.67 1.05
N SER A 31 1.88 0.89 -0.01
CA SER A 31 0.96 -0.22 -0.29
C SER A 31 1.75 -1.49 -0.57
N ASN A 32 1.25 -2.61 -0.06
CA ASN A 32 1.71 -3.95 -0.43
C ASN A 32 0.89 -4.55 -1.60
N LYS A 33 0.02 -3.74 -2.22
CA LYS A 33 -0.86 -4.10 -3.32
C LYS A 33 -0.49 -3.34 -4.58
N THR A 34 -0.47 -4.05 -5.70
CA THR A 34 -0.27 -3.47 -7.03
C THR A 34 -1.45 -2.59 -7.40
N PHE A 35 -1.26 -1.61 -8.29
CA PHE A 35 -2.34 -0.69 -8.68
C PHE A 35 -3.58 -1.39 -9.24
N GLY A 36 -3.41 -2.53 -9.94
CA GLY A 36 -4.54 -3.33 -10.45
C GLY A 36 -5.39 -3.98 -9.35
N GLU A 37 -4.82 -4.21 -8.17
CA GLU A 37 -5.56 -4.78 -7.03
C GLU A 37 -6.35 -3.74 -6.24
N TRP A 38 -6.20 -2.44 -6.54
CA TRP A 38 -6.83 -1.38 -5.75
C TRP A 38 -8.35 -1.34 -5.90
N GLY A 39 -8.90 -1.80 -7.02
CA GLY A 39 -10.35 -1.98 -7.16
C GLY A 39 -10.93 -2.87 -6.05
N GLN A 40 -10.21 -3.95 -5.70
CA GLN A 40 -10.61 -4.83 -4.59
C GLN A 40 -10.37 -4.19 -3.22
N VAL A 41 -9.34 -3.36 -3.08
CA VAL A 41 -9.04 -2.67 -1.81
C VAL A 41 -10.12 -1.62 -1.48
N PHE A 42 -10.61 -0.88 -2.47
CA PHE A 42 -11.63 0.17 -2.29
C PHE A 42 -13.06 -0.33 -2.50
N GLY A 43 -13.25 -1.58 -2.94
CA GLY A 43 -14.57 -2.18 -3.19
C GLY A 43 -15.33 -1.59 -4.39
N ASP A 44 -14.71 -0.67 -5.13
CA ASP A 44 -15.28 0.03 -6.29
C ASP A 44 -14.14 0.38 -7.26
N GLU A 45 -14.15 -0.23 -8.44
CA GLU A 45 -13.11 -0.07 -9.46
C GLU A 45 -13.09 1.36 -10.05
N VAL A 46 -14.26 2.01 -10.13
CA VAL A 46 -14.38 3.39 -10.61
C VAL A 46 -13.75 4.34 -9.60
N LEU A 47 -14.05 4.15 -8.31
CA LEU A 47 -13.47 4.97 -7.24
C LEU A 47 -11.95 4.75 -7.13
N ALA A 48 -11.49 3.50 -7.22
CA ALA A 48 -10.07 3.17 -7.22
C ALA A 48 -9.33 3.86 -8.38
N THR A 49 -9.90 3.84 -9.58
CA THR A 49 -9.32 4.51 -10.76
C THR A 49 -9.24 6.02 -10.54
N ALA A 50 -10.29 6.65 -10.01
CA ALA A 50 -10.29 8.09 -9.72
C ALA A 50 -9.28 8.51 -8.63
N ILE A 51 -9.03 7.64 -7.64
CA ILE A 51 -7.97 7.84 -6.65
C ILE A 51 -6.60 7.72 -7.30
N LEU A 52 -6.37 6.66 -8.06
CA LEU A 52 -5.10 6.39 -8.72
C LEU A 52 -4.74 7.50 -9.71
N ASP A 53 -5.69 8.00 -10.49
CA ASP A 53 -5.50 9.12 -11.40
C ASP A 53 -4.90 10.35 -10.69
N ARG A 54 -5.47 10.75 -9.55
CA ARG A 54 -4.99 11.88 -8.75
C ARG A 54 -3.63 11.63 -8.12
N LEU A 55 -3.38 10.41 -7.63
CA LEU A 55 -2.10 10.08 -7.01
C LEU A 55 -0.99 9.98 -8.06
N LEU A 56 -1.26 9.35 -9.20
CA LEU A 56 -0.25 9.04 -10.21
C LEU A 56 0.12 10.24 -11.10
N HIS A 57 -0.74 11.27 -11.18
CA HIS A 57 -0.46 12.45 -11.98
C HIS A 57 0.83 13.18 -11.55
N HIS A 58 1.12 13.26 -10.24
CA HIS A 58 2.31 13.90 -9.69
C HIS A 58 2.97 13.03 -8.61
N CYS A 59 3.44 11.84 -8.98
CA CYS A 59 4.13 10.94 -8.06
C CYS A 59 5.49 10.46 -8.56
N GLU A 60 6.26 9.96 -7.59
CA GLU A 60 7.40 9.09 -7.82
C GLU A 60 7.07 7.73 -7.21
N VAL A 61 7.11 6.66 -8.02
CA VAL A 61 6.79 5.30 -7.57
C VAL A 61 8.08 4.59 -7.19
N VAL A 62 8.25 4.30 -5.91
CA VAL A 62 9.38 3.52 -5.40
C VAL A 62 8.93 2.07 -5.17
N SER A 63 9.36 1.17 -6.06
CA SER A 63 9.10 -0.27 -5.91
C SER A 63 10.10 -0.88 -4.93
N ILE A 64 9.60 -1.37 -3.80
CA ILE A 64 10.42 -2.02 -2.77
C ILE A 64 10.32 -3.53 -2.95
N ASN A 65 11.44 -4.14 -3.34
CA ASN A 65 11.58 -5.59 -3.50
C ASN A 65 12.63 -6.12 -2.52
N GLY A 66 12.38 -7.30 -1.94
CA GLY A 66 13.33 -7.95 -1.05
C GLY A 66 12.66 -8.75 0.07
N ASN A 67 13.49 -9.46 0.82
CA ASN A 67 13.02 -10.27 1.95
C ASN A 67 12.45 -9.36 3.05
N SER A 68 11.40 -9.85 3.71
CA SER A 68 10.78 -9.16 4.83
C SER A 68 11.81 -8.90 5.93
N TYR A 69 12.00 -7.62 6.25
CA TYR A 69 12.91 -7.21 7.31
C TYR A 69 12.54 -7.85 8.67
N ARG A 70 11.25 -8.12 8.90
CA ARG A 70 10.76 -8.78 10.13
C ARG A 70 11.28 -10.22 10.27
N LEU A 71 11.53 -10.90 9.16
CA LEU A 71 12.08 -12.25 9.14
C LEU A 71 13.60 -12.28 9.28
N LYS A 72 14.29 -11.14 9.12
CA LYS A 72 15.76 -11.08 9.16
C LYS A 72 16.33 -11.60 10.48
N ASN A 73 15.76 -11.19 11.62
CA ASN A 73 16.23 -11.66 12.94
C ASN A 73 15.85 -13.12 13.22
N ARG A 74 14.73 -13.59 12.65
CA ARG A 74 14.27 -14.97 12.80
C ARG A 74 15.15 -15.94 12.00
N LEU A 75 15.51 -15.57 10.77
CA LEU A 75 16.41 -16.35 9.93
C LEU A 75 17.81 -16.42 10.56
N GLN A 76 18.35 -15.31 11.08
CA GLN A 76 19.64 -15.30 11.77
C GLN A 76 19.65 -16.15 13.06
N ALA A 77 18.52 -16.20 13.79
CA ALA A 77 18.39 -17.06 14.96
C ALA A 77 18.33 -18.55 14.56
N ILE A 78 17.61 -18.88 13.48
CA ILE A 78 17.50 -20.25 12.96
C ILE A 78 18.85 -20.74 12.40
N GLU A 79 19.59 -19.91 11.65
CA GLU A 79 20.93 -20.24 11.15
C GLU A 79 21.90 -20.53 12.31
N ARG A 80 21.85 -19.73 13.38
CA ARG A 80 22.68 -19.96 14.58
C ARG A 80 22.34 -21.26 15.32
N ASP A 81 21.09 -21.72 15.32
CA ASP A 81 20.72 -22.99 15.95
C ASP A 81 21.14 -24.20 15.09
N THR A 82 21.19 -24.02 13.77
CA THR A 82 21.54 -25.08 12.82
C THR A 82 23.05 -25.34 12.73
N ASP A 83 23.89 -24.33 12.97
CA ASP A 83 25.36 -24.47 13.05
C ASP A 83 25.85 -25.10 14.37
N VAL A 84 24.97 -25.30 15.35
CA VAL A 84 25.30 -25.81 16.69
C VAL A 84 24.81 -27.26 16.88
N ALA A 85 24.09 -27.82 15.90
CA ALA A 85 23.64 -29.22 15.85
C ALA A 85 24.51 -30.07 14.91
#